data_AF-A0A1G9X1K9-F1
#
_entry.id   AF-A0A1G9X1K9-F1
#
_cell.length_a   1.000
_cell.length_b   1.000
_cell.length_c   1.000
_cell.angle_alpha   90.00
_cell.angle_beta   90.00
_cell.angle_gamma   90.00
#
_symmetry.space_group_name_H-M   'P 1'
#
loop_
_entity.id
_entity.type
_entity.pdbx_description
1 polymer ?
#
loop_
_entity_poly.entity_id
_entity_poly.type
_entity_poly.pdbx_seq_one_letter_code
_entity_poly.pdbx_strand_id
1 'polypeptide(L)'
;MVQPYLAEYRYYALFEDGHGMSDVGNAQGLYRSLGVYDEQKYDGHGVWRDSDGLSRAGDRDSYDDYREVSVAESERLRQLADDRGPARAERRDGFQGGGFAVFRREADLADLRSAYAVVDELLPEHRFSLPLLPSERAKLAAIIVLLAARRQAEVVDGHHYFAVFDRLNDFVALDRAHSLIRCPANGDGQWETFLHENQWVRGEEPRREHVLPVSREEARRISRLRETAGIRYFDVQLDSRRQREIVRRTGTSDEAVADLGWRPTDVLGRLQPHWVVEELGERGFGSARYVCVLSARSERFRGRPHDYQAIFGGDDVYDFGKVHYLARKLPTYELEYELWTPDGWEWTAGGPGGRSLPISEEEFQRLAAPRPDERGPGDVRR
;
A
#
# COMPACT_ATOMS: atom_id res chain seq x y z
N MET A 1 -4.17 -19.88 -7.88
CA MET A 1 -3.83 -19.81 -6.44
C MET A 1 -4.77 -18.80 -5.75
N VAL A 2 -6.08 -19.10 -5.67
CA VAL A 2 -7.11 -18.13 -5.19
C VAL A 2 -7.44 -18.28 -3.70
N GLN A 3 -7.23 -19.49 -3.15
CA GLN A 3 -7.51 -19.81 -1.75
C GLN A 3 -6.96 -18.79 -0.72
N PRO A 4 -5.76 -18.18 -0.89
CA PRO A 4 -5.26 -17.17 0.03
C PRO A 4 -6.17 -15.95 0.22
N TYR A 5 -6.95 -15.58 -0.81
CA TYR A 5 -7.80 -14.38 -0.79
C TYR A 5 -9.21 -14.65 -0.25
N LEU A 6 -9.60 -15.92 -0.18
CA LEU A 6 -10.89 -16.38 0.32
C LEU A 6 -10.83 -16.94 1.74
N ALA A 7 -9.64 -17.35 2.21
CA ALA A 7 -9.44 -17.79 3.59
C ALA A 7 -9.72 -16.66 4.59
N GLU A 8 -10.44 -16.95 5.68
CA GLU A 8 -10.72 -15.94 6.71
C GLU A 8 -9.42 -15.32 7.26
N TYR A 9 -8.41 -16.16 7.52
CA TYR A 9 -7.07 -15.75 7.94
C TYR A 9 -6.00 -16.71 7.38
N ARG A 10 -4.80 -16.18 7.12
CA ARG A 10 -3.57 -16.98 6.94
C ARG A 10 -2.73 -16.83 8.19
N TYR A 11 -2.22 -17.95 8.69
CA TYR A 11 -1.41 -18.01 9.89
C TYR A 11 0.04 -18.27 9.54
N TYR A 12 0.95 -17.55 10.20
CA TYR A 12 2.38 -17.62 9.95
C TYR A 12 3.15 -17.80 11.26
N ALA A 13 4.26 -18.51 11.18
CA ALA A 13 5.29 -18.51 12.21
C ALA A 13 6.43 -17.61 11.74
N LEU A 14 6.86 -16.68 12.60
CA LEU A 14 8.05 -15.85 12.40
C LEU A 14 9.22 -16.47 13.14
N PHE A 15 10.42 -16.45 12.54
CA PHE A 15 11.66 -17.02 13.05
C PHE A 15 12.76 -15.96 12.96
N GLU A 16 13.74 -16.04 13.86
CA GLU A 16 14.89 -15.13 13.88
C GLU A 16 15.84 -15.36 12.69
N ASP A 17 15.85 -16.58 12.15
CA ASP A 17 16.57 -16.95 10.94
C ASP A 17 15.97 -18.22 10.30
N GLY A 18 16.45 -18.55 9.10
CA GLY A 18 16.03 -19.73 8.35
C GLY A 18 16.45 -21.09 8.96
N HIS A 19 17.40 -21.13 9.89
CA HIS A 19 17.94 -22.38 10.43
C HIS A 19 16.98 -23.08 11.42
N GLY A 20 15.98 -22.36 11.95
CA GLY A 20 14.98 -22.88 12.88
C GLY A 20 13.61 -23.24 12.28
N MET A 21 13.37 -22.98 10.99
CA MET A 21 12.01 -22.99 10.41
C MET A 21 11.32 -24.36 10.36
N SER A 22 12.09 -25.45 10.44
CA SER A 22 11.55 -26.82 10.37
C SER A 22 10.79 -27.24 11.63
N ASP A 23 11.13 -26.67 12.79
CA ASP A 23 10.39 -26.88 14.04
C ASP A 23 9.66 -25.60 14.43
N VAL A 24 8.33 -25.66 14.35
CA VAL A 24 7.46 -24.54 14.74
C VAL A 24 7.66 -24.11 16.20
N GLY A 25 8.19 -24.98 17.07
CA GLY A 25 8.53 -24.63 18.45
C GLY A 25 9.59 -23.52 18.57
N ASN A 26 10.41 -23.32 17.53
CA ASN A 26 11.42 -22.27 17.48
C ASN A 26 10.87 -20.91 17.01
N ALA A 27 9.58 -20.82 16.67
CA ALA A 27 9.01 -19.57 16.22
C ALA A 27 9.02 -18.52 17.33
N GLN A 28 9.37 -17.28 16.97
CA GLN A 28 9.26 -16.10 17.81
C GLN A 28 7.79 -15.81 18.20
N GLY A 29 6.84 -16.23 17.36
CA GLY A 29 5.42 -16.10 17.63
C GLY A 29 4.53 -16.60 16.50
N LEU A 30 3.24 -16.68 16.80
CA LEU A 30 2.19 -16.90 15.82
C LEU A 30 1.68 -15.56 15.31
N TYR A 31 1.58 -15.43 13.99
CA TYR A 31 1.08 -14.25 13.33
C TYR A 31 -0.13 -14.62 12.46
N ARG A 32 -1.01 -13.66 12.20
CA ARG A 32 -2.07 -13.77 11.20
C ARG A 32 -2.04 -12.57 10.27
N SER A 33 -2.20 -12.80 8.96
CA SER A 33 -2.33 -11.74 7.95
C SER A 33 -3.81 -11.52 7.61
N LEU A 34 -4.23 -10.25 7.60
CA LEU A 34 -5.50 -9.79 7.03
C LEU A 34 -5.35 -9.30 5.59
N GLY A 35 -4.15 -8.85 5.27
CA GLY A 35 -3.75 -8.20 4.05
C GLY A 35 -2.25 -7.94 4.11
N VAL A 36 -1.77 -7.13 3.18
CA VAL A 36 -0.34 -7.00 2.86
C VAL A 36 0.45 -6.32 3.97
N TYR A 37 -0.15 -5.32 4.60
CA TYR A 37 0.47 -4.53 5.67
C TYR A 37 -0.33 -4.60 6.97
N ASP A 38 -1.36 -5.45 7.01
CA ASP A 38 -2.21 -5.64 8.17
C ASP A 38 -2.01 -7.05 8.71
N GLU A 39 -1.07 -7.15 9.64
CA GLU A 39 -0.73 -8.39 10.34
C GLU A 39 -0.93 -8.22 11.84
N GLN A 40 -1.06 -9.33 12.54
CA GLN A 40 -1.13 -9.35 13.99
C GLN A 40 -0.33 -10.49 14.58
N LYS A 41 0.25 -10.26 15.74
CA LYS A 41 0.90 -11.26 16.58
C LYS A 41 -0.07 -11.76 17.65
N TYR A 42 -0.09 -13.07 17.89
CA TYR A 42 -0.79 -13.68 19.01
C TYR A 42 0.06 -13.56 20.28
N ASP A 43 -0.47 -12.85 21.27
CA ASP A 43 0.20 -12.58 22.55
C ASP A 43 -0.30 -13.50 23.68
N GLY A 44 -1.12 -14.51 23.36
CA GLY A 44 -1.67 -15.47 24.30
C GLY A 44 -3.08 -15.13 24.78
N HIS A 45 -3.78 -16.15 25.27
CA HIS A 45 -5.12 -16.13 25.85
C HIS A 45 -6.18 -15.43 24.98
N GLY A 46 -6.14 -15.71 23.68
CA GLY A 46 -7.05 -15.12 22.69
C GLY A 46 -6.63 -13.73 22.19
N VAL A 47 -5.62 -13.10 22.79
CA VAL A 47 -5.21 -11.72 22.47
C VAL A 47 -4.35 -11.67 21.22
N TRP A 48 -4.75 -10.80 20.28
CA TRP A 48 -3.97 -10.46 19.09
C TRP A 48 -3.62 -8.97 19.08
N ARG A 49 -2.36 -8.63 18.80
CA ARG A 49 -1.90 -7.24 18.69
C ARG A 49 -1.40 -6.94 17.28
N ASP A 50 -1.61 -5.69 16.85
CA ASP A 50 -1.03 -5.20 15.59
C ASP A 50 0.49 -5.34 15.62
N SER A 51 1.05 -5.76 14.48
CA SER A 51 2.46 -6.08 14.31
C SER A 51 2.93 -5.58 12.95
N ASP A 52 4.25 -5.48 12.78
CA ASP A 52 4.94 -5.29 11.50
C ASP A 52 5.99 -6.39 11.24
N GLY A 53 6.08 -7.41 12.09
CA GLY A 53 7.03 -8.53 11.99
C GLY A 53 7.06 -9.29 10.64
N LEU A 54 5.94 -9.69 10.05
CA LEU A 54 5.93 -10.37 8.74
C LEU A 54 6.31 -9.41 7.61
N SER A 55 5.86 -8.17 7.70
CA SER A 55 6.15 -7.10 6.74
C SER A 55 7.64 -6.80 6.72
N ARG A 56 8.24 -6.64 7.91
CA ARG A 56 9.69 -6.48 8.09
C ARG A 56 10.46 -7.71 7.61
N ALA A 57 10.00 -8.91 7.93
CA ALA A 57 10.65 -10.14 7.47
C ALA A 57 10.64 -10.32 5.95
N GLY A 58 9.72 -9.65 5.25
CA GLY A 58 9.71 -9.59 3.78
C GLY A 58 10.69 -8.59 3.16
N ASP A 59 11.33 -7.73 3.97
CA ASP A 59 12.30 -6.75 3.48
C ASP A 59 13.64 -7.41 3.15
N ARG A 60 14.31 -6.91 2.11
CA ARG A 60 15.54 -7.50 1.54
C ARG A 60 16.69 -7.61 2.55
N ASP A 61 16.67 -6.78 3.59
CA ASP A 61 17.72 -6.68 4.60
C ASP A 61 17.30 -7.26 5.96
N SER A 62 16.16 -7.97 6.01
CA SER A 62 15.73 -8.67 7.21
C SER A 62 16.53 -9.95 7.44
N TYR A 63 16.86 -10.20 8.70
CA TYR A 63 17.37 -11.50 9.16
C TYR A 63 16.23 -12.46 9.54
N ASP A 64 15.05 -11.92 9.87
CA ASP A 64 13.88 -12.71 10.24
C ASP A 64 13.27 -13.39 8.99
N ASP A 65 12.85 -14.65 9.16
CA ASP A 65 12.17 -15.45 8.14
C ASP A 65 10.77 -15.85 8.63
N TYR A 66 9.82 -16.09 7.72
CA TYR A 66 8.50 -16.61 8.10
C TYR A 66 7.99 -17.68 7.15
N ARG A 67 7.12 -18.56 7.65
CA ARG A 67 6.36 -19.50 6.82
C ARG A 67 4.92 -19.62 7.28
N GLU A 68 4.06 -19.98 6.33
CA GLU A 68 2.68 -20.34 6.63
C GLU A 68 2.66 -21.63 7.48
N VAL A 69 1.77 -21.67 8.46
CA VAL A 69 1.60 -22.81 9.36
C VAL A 69 0.26 -23.51 9.12
N SER A 70 0.28 -24.83 9.28
CA SER A 70 -0.93 -25.65 9.29
C SER A 70 -1.82 -25.33 10.51
N VAL A 71 -3.06 -25.81 10.49
CA VAL A 71 -4.00 -25.64 11.62
C VAL A 71 -3.41 -26.20 12.92
N ALA A 72 -2.86 -27.42 12.89
CA ALA A 72 -2.27 -28.07 14.06
C ALA A 72 -1.03 -27.31 14.59
N GLU A 73 -0.19 -26.78 13.70
CA GLU A 73 0.94 -25.94 14.09
C GLU A 73 0.49 -24.61 14.70
N SER A 74 -0.57 -23.99 14.15
CA SER A 74 -1.15 -22.77 14.71
C SER A 74 -1.72 -23.00 16.12
N GLU A 75 -2.37 -24.14 16.36
CA GLU A 75 -2.89 -24.52 17.69
C GLU A 75 -1.74 -24.75 18.68
N ARG A 76 -0.67 -25.44 18.25
CA ARG A 76 0.53 -25.65 19.08
C ARG A 76 1.18 -24.33 19.48
N LEU A 77 1.29 -23.38 18.55
CA LEU A 77 1.84 -22.06 18.84
C LEU A 77 0.93 -21.23 19.75
N ARG A 78 -0.40 -21.34 19.62
CA ARG A 78 -1.32 -20.71 20.56
C ARG A 78 -1.11 -21.25 21.97
N GLN A 79 -1.03 -22.57 22.11
CA GLN A 79 -0.77 -23.20 23.40
C GLN A 79 0.57 -22.70 24.00
N LEU A 80 1.64 -22.65 23.20
CA LEU A 80 2.94 -22.13 23.65
C LEU A 80 2.88 -20.67 24.12
N ALA A 81 2.10 -19.82 23.45
CA ALA A 81 1.92 -18.44 23.86
C ALA A 81 1.07 -18.32 25.13
N ASP A 82 0.00 -19.11 25.24
CA ASP A 82 -0.85 -19.18 26.43
C ASP A 82 -0.05 -19.67 27.66
N ASP A 83 0.84 -20.66 27.47
CA ASP A 83 1.68 -21.22 28.54
C ASP A 83 2.76 -20.24 29.04
N ARG A 84 3.18 -19.28 28.20
CA ARG A 84 4.15 -18.23 28.58
C ARG A 84 3.52 -17.16 29.49
N GLY A 85 2.19 -17.18 29.66
CA GLY A 85 1.44 -16.27 30.51
C GLY A 85 1.22 -14.89 29.87
N PRO A 86 0.26 -14.10 30.38
CA PRO A 86 -0.12 -12.85 29.75
C PRO A 86 1.03 -11.85 29.80
N ALA A 87 1.41 -11.30 28.64
CA ALA A 87 2.16 -10.06 28.61
C ALA A 87 1.35 -9.00 29.37
N ARG A 88 1.94 -8.36 30.38
CA ARG A 88 1.28 -7.32 31.19
C ARG A 88 0.55 -6.35 30.27
N ALA A 89 -0.78 -6.41 30.28
CA ALA A 89 -1.61 -5.45 29.59
C ALA A 89 -1.49 -4.13 30.37
N GLU A 90 -0.82 -3.14 29.79
CA GLU A 90 -0.93 -1.77 30.27
C GLU A 90 -2.40 -1.36 30.10
N ARG A 91 -3.11 -1.24 31.21
CA ARG A 91 -4.41 -0.58 31.25
C ARG A 91 -4.19 0.86 30.77
N ARG A 92 -4.70 1.16 29.58
CA ARG A 92 -4.80 2.54 29.10
C ARG A 92 -6.07 3.15 29.65
N ASP A 93 -5.90 4.06 30.61
CA ASP A 93 -6.98 4.94 31.07
C ASP A 93 -7.16 6.08 30.06
N GLY A 94 -8.40 6.22 29.56
CA GLY A 94 -8.80 7.32 28.68
C GLY A 94 -9.80 6.89 27.62
N PHE A 95 -11.08 6.83 27.97
CA PHE A 95 -12.16 6.62 27.00
C PHE A 95 -12.49 7.95 26.31
N GLN A 96 -12.09 8.08 25.04
CA GLN A 96 -12.71 9.00 24.08
C GLN A 96 -13.47 8.13 23.07
N GLY A 97 -14.80 8.12 23.20
CA GLY A 97 -15.69 7.13 22.58
C GLY A 97 -15.61 7.09 21.05
N GLY A 98 -15.23 5.94 20.51
CA GLY A 98 -15.37 5.57 19.10
C GLY A 98 -16.56 4.63 18.82
N GLY A 99 -17.31 4.21 19.84
CA GLY A 99 -18.39 3.22 19.74
C GLY A 99 -18.02 1.91 20.44
N PHE A 100 -18.69 0.82 20.06
CA PHE A 100 -18.55 -0.49 20.71
C PHE A 100 -18.44 -1.62 19.68
N ALA A 101 -17.53 -2.56 19.93
CA ALA A 101 -17.54 -3.87 19.29
C ALA A 101 -18.55 -4.76 20.01
N VAL A 102 -19.39 -5.49 19.27
CA VAL A 102 -20.41 -6.37 19.83
C VAL A 102 -20.16 -7.82 19.44
N PHE A 103 -20.29 -8.71 20.41
CA PHE A 103 -19.92 -10.11 20.31
C PHE A 103 -21.11 -11.02 20.63
N ARG A 104 -21.10 -12.23 20.07
CA ARG A 104 -22.18 -13.20 20.33
C ARG A 104 -21.97 -13.94 21.64
N ARG A 105 -20.71 -14.16 22.04
CA ARG A 105 -20.35 -14.92 23.23
C ARG A 105 -19.27 -14.17 24.01
N GLU A 106 -19.21 -14.43 25.31
CA GLU A 106 -18.19 -13.85 26.20
C GLU A 106 -16.76 -14.25 25.78
N ALA A 107 -16.57 -15.51 25.36
CA ALA A 107 -15.29 -16.01 24.90
C ALA A 107 -14.74 -15.25 23.67
N ASP A 108 -15.63 -14.64 22.88
CA ASP A 108 -15.26 -13.89 21.68
C ASP A 108 -14.61 -12.53 22.03
N LEU A 109 -14.80 -12.02 23.26
CA LEU A 109 -14.24 -10.74 23.72
C LEU A 109 -12.70 -10.74 23.71
N ALA A 110 -12.07 -11.91 23.73
CA ALA A 110 -10.61 -12.03 23.67
C ALA A 110 -10.05 -11.67 22.29
N ASP A 111 -10.83 -11.85 21.22
CA ASP A 111 -10.46 -11.48 19.85
C ASP A 111 -11.44 -10.44 19.32
N LEU A 112 -11.03 -9.18 19.29
CA LEU A 112 -11.81 -8.05 18.81
C LEU A 112 -12.49 -8.30 17.44
N ARG A 113 -11.86 -9.11 16.58
CA ARG A 113 -12.33 -9.42 15.22
C ARG A 113 -13.39 -10.53 15.16
N SER A 114 -13.67 -11.18 16.29
CA SER A 114 -14.86 -12.04 16.47
C SER A 114 -16.14 -11.22 16.69
N ALA A 115 -16.02 -9.89 16.80
CA ALA A 115 -17.16 -9.01 16.81
C ALA A 115 -18.00 -9.23 15.54
N TYR A 116 -19.31 -9.34 15.72
CA TYR A 116 -20.23 -9.46 14.58
C TYR A 116 -20.74 -8.09 14.12
N ALA A 117 -20.55 -7.05 14.93
CA ALA A 117 -20.95 -5.68 14.62
C ALA A 117 -20.08 -4.66 15.36
N VAL A 118 -20.02 -3.46 14.78
CA VAL A 118 -19.56 -2.24 15.45
C VAL A 118 -20.72 -1.27 15.50
N VAL A 119 -21.04 -0.76 16.68
CA VAL A 119 -22.23 0.08 16.93
C VAL A 119 -21.85 1.36 17.64
N ASP A 120 -22.61 2.43 17.39
CA ASP A 120 -22.48 3.69 18.11
C ASP A 120 -23.02 3.59 19.55
N GLU A 121 -24.16 2.92 19.70
CA GLU A 121 -24.88 2.78 20.95
C GLU A 121 -25.19 1.30 21.24
N LEU A 122 -25.14 0.94 22.52
CA LEU A 122 -25.46 -0.42 22.95
C LEU A 122 -26.97 -0.58 23.12
N LEU A 123 -27.51 -1.61 22.48
CA LEU A 123 -28.89 -2.06 22.68
C LEU A 123 -28.92 -3.15 23.79
N PRO A 124 -30.08 -3.40 24.41
CA PRO A 124 -30.20 -4.42 25.47
C PRO A 124 -29.71 -5.82 25.07
N GLU A 125 -29.81 -6.17 23.79
CA GLU A 125 -29.31 -7.41 23.20
C GLU A 125 -27.78 -7.50 23.09
N HIS A 126 -27.04 -6.38 23.22
CA HIS A 126 -25.58 -6.32 23.11
C HIS A 126 -24.88 -6.71 24.41
N ARG A 127 -25.17 -7.93 24.87
CA ARG A 127 -24.73 -8.46 26.18
C ARG A 127 -23.21 -8.53 26.34
N PHE A 128 -22.48 -8.73 25.25
CA PHE A 128 -21.02 -8.80 25.24
C PHE A 128 -20.48 -7.70 24.33
N SER A 129 -19.81 -6.72 24.91
CA SER A 129 -19.28 -5.58 24.16
C SER A 129 -17.98 -5.05 24.74
N LEU A 130 -17.16 -4.44 23.87
CA LEU A 130 -15.96 -3.70 24.25
C LEU A 130 -16.01 -2.29 23.69
N PRO A 131 -15.65 -1.26 24.48
CA PRO A 131 -15.49 0.09 23.96
C PRO A 131 -14.34 0.13 22.95
N LEU A 132 -14.50 0.93 21.90
CA LEU A 132 -13.48 1.14 20.87
C LEU A 132 -12.99 2.57 20.86
N LEU A 133 -11.70 2.74 20.56
CA LEU A 133 -11.17 4.02 20.09
C LEU A 133 -11.66 4.31 18.66
N PRO A 134 -11.74 5.59 18.23
CA PRO A 134 -12.17 5.93 16.88
C PRO A 134 -11.36 5.24 15.76
N SER A 135 -10.04 5.08 15.94
CA SER A 135 -9.16 4.38 15.00
C SER A 135 -9.45 2.88 14.94
N GLU A 136 -9.73 2.25 16.08
CA GLU A 136 -10.06 0.83 16.17
C GLU A 136 -11.42 0.53 15.55
N ARG A 137 -12.40 1.43 15.75
CA ARG A 137 -13.74 1.34 15.17
C ARG A 137 -13.69 1.22 13.65
N ALA A 138 -12.99 2.13 12.97
CA ALA A 138 -12.90 2.13 11.52
C ALA A 138 -12.23 0.86 10.98
N LYS A 139 -11.11 0.45 11.61
CA LYS A 139 -10.38 -0.76 11.25
C LYS A 139 -11.23 -2.02 11.44
N LEU A 140 -11.91 -2.14 12.58
CA LEU A 140 -12.74 -3.29 12.89
C LEU A 140 -13.96 -3.40 11.98
N ALA A 141 -14.63 -2.28 11.68
CA ALA A 141 -15.75 -2.25 10.75
C ALA A 141 -15.35 -2.79 9.37
N ALA A 142 -14.20 -2.37 8.86
CA ALA A 142 -13.67 -2.87 7.58
C ALA A 142 -13.33 -4.36 7.62
N ILE A 143 -12.74 -4.85 8.72
CA ILE A 143 -12.44 -6.27 8.90
C ILE A 143 -13.71 -7.12 8.91
N ILE A 144 -14.77 -6.66 9.58
CA ILE A 144 -16.05 -7.38 9.62
C ILE A 144 -16.63 -7.50 8.20
N VAL A 145 -16.57 -6.42 7.42
CA VAL A 145 -16.98 -6.43 5.99
C VAL A 145 -16.14 -7.43 5.20
N LEU A 146 -14.80 -7.41 5.34
CA LEU A 146 -13.92 -8.36 4.66
C LEU A 146 -14.28 -9.82 4.96
N LEU A 147 -14.45 -10.16 6.24
CA LEU A 147 -14.75 -11.53 6.65
C LEU A 147 -16.14 -11.97 6.18
N ALA A 148 -17.13 -11.07 6.22
CA ALA A 148 -18.45 -11.33 5.65
C ALA A 148 -18.37 -11.59 4.14
N ALA A 149 -17.65 -10.74 3.41
CA ALA A 149 -17.45 -10.87 1.97
C ALA A 149 -16.73 -12.17 1.59
N ARG A 150 -15.68 -12.56 2.32
CA ARG A 150 -14.99 -13.84 2.12
C ARG A 150 -15.91 -15.04 2.31
N ARG A 151 -16.76 -15.03 3.34
CA ARG A 151 -17.76 -16.08 3.59
C ARG A 151 -18.85 -16.16 2.51
N GLN A 152 -19.15 -15.04 1.87
CA GLN A 152 -20.18 -14.92 0.84
C GLN A 152 -19.62 -14.98 -0.59
N ALA A 153 -18.30 -15.11 -0.74
CA ALA A 153 -17.64 -15.08 -2.04
C ALA A 153 -18.14 -16.24 -2.91
N GLU A 154 -18.70 -15.89 -4.06
CA GLU A 154 -19.23 -16.84 -5.04
C GLU A 154 -18.39 -16.85 -6.32
N VAL A 155 -18.50 -17.93 -7.09
CA VAL A 155 -17.93 -18.01 -8.43
C VAL A 155 -18.93 -17.45 -9.43
N VAL A 156 -18.53 -16.43 -10.18
CA VAL A 156 -19.34 -15.76 -11.20
C VAL A 156 -18.69 -15.98 -12.55
N ASP A 157 -19.39 -16.64 -13.47
CA ASP A 157 -18.91 -16.90 -14.84
C ASP A 157 -17.51 -17.54 -14.88
N GLY A 158 -17.27 -18.48 -13.95
CA GLY A 158 -16.00 -19.19 -13.80
C GLY A 158 -14.88 -18.42 -13.09
N HIS A 159 -15.16 -17.24 -12.53
CA HIS A 159 -14.17 -16.36 -11.89
C HIS A 159 -14.59 -15.96 -10.47
N HIS A 160 -13.60 -15.61 -9.65
CA HIS A 160 -13.82 -14.78 -8.46
C HIS A 160 -13.48 -13.34 -8.78
N TYR A 161 -14.33 -12.41 -8.32
CA TYR A 161 -14.17 -10.98 -8.52
C TYR A 161 -13.74 -10.31 -7.22
N PHE A 162 -12.88 -9.31 -7.33
CA PHE A 162 -12.38 -8.56 -6.19
C PHE A 162 -12.34 -7.07 -6.49
N ALA A 163 -12.79 -6.28 -5.54
CA ALA A 163 -12.63 -4.84 -5.53
C ALA A 163 -11.32 -4.47 -4.83
N VAL A 164 -10.59 -3.50 -5.39
CA VAL A 164 -9.27 -3.08 -4.89
C VAL A 164 -9.34 -1.69 -4.27
N PHE A 165 -8.70 -1.52 -3.12
CA PHE A 165 -8.71 -0.29 -2.33
C PHE A 165 -7.30 0.16 -1.93
N ASP A 166 -7.11 1.47 -1.75
CA ASP A 166 -5.85 2.04 -1.25
C ASP A 166 -5.63 1.76 0.24
N ARG A 167 -6.71 1.52 1.00
CA ARG A 167 -6.69 1.31 2.45
C ARG A 167 -7.73 0.28 2.85
N LEU A 168 -7.41 -0.50 3.89
CA LEU A 168 -8.35 -1.46 4.50
C LEU A 168 -9.66 -0.78 4.92
N ASN A 169 -9.59 0.40 5.55
CA ASN A 169 -10.74 1.11 6.08
C ASN A 169 -11.78 1.51 5.03
N ASP A 170 -11.43 1.47 3.74
CA ASP A 170 -12.33 1.84 2.65
C ASP A 170 -13.28 0.69 2.25
N PHE A 171 -13.10 -0.53 2.76
CA PHE A 171 -13.97 -1.67 2.46
C PHE A 171 -15.45 -1.45 2.82
N VAL A 172 -15.73 -0.57 3.78
CA VAL A 172 -17.11 -0.21 4.16
C VAL A 172 -17.85 0.59 3.08
N ALA A 173 -17.14 1.08 2.06
CA ALA A 173 -17.66 1.95 1.01
C ALA A 173 -17.14 1.48 -0.36
N LEU A 174 -17.87 0.56 -1.00
CA LEU A 174 -17.50 -0.05 -2.30
C LEU A 174 -17.23 0.97 -3.43
N ASP A 175 -17.80 2.17 -3.36
CA ASP A 175 -17.56 3.25 -4.30
C ASP A 175 -16.16 3.85 -4.22
N ARG A 176 -15.42 3.57 -3.15
CA ARG A 176 -14.00 3.92 -3.00
C ARG A 176 -13.05 2.93 -3.67
N ALA A 177 -13.57 1.83 -4.24
CA ALA A 177 -12.73 0.90 -4.99
C ALA A 177 -12.12 1.60 -6.21
N HIS A 178 -10.80 1.58 -6.32
CA HIS A 178 -10.10 2.19 -7.45
C HIS A 178 -9.93 1.22 -8.62
N SER A 179 -10.02 -0.09 -8.38
CA SER A 179 -9.90 -1.12 -9.42
C SER A 179 -10.88 -2.28 -9.16
N LEU A 180 -11.18 -3.01 -10.22
CA LEU A 180 -11.89 -4.28 -10.21
C LEU A 180 -11.02 -5.31 -10.92
N ILE A 181 -10.72 -6.40 -10.23
CA ILE A 181 -9.92 -7.50 -10.75
C ILE A 181 -10.68 -8.81 -10.65
N ARG A 182 -10.27 -9.80 -11.43
CA ARG A 182 -10.80 -11.16 -11.33
C ARG A 182 -9.73 -12.20 -11.60
N CYS A 183 -9.99 -13.42 -11.15
CA CYS A 183 -9.15 -14.57 -11.46
C CYS A 183 -10.01 -15.82 -11.69
N PRO A 184 -9.58 -16.77 -12.54
CA PRO A 184 -10.30 -18.02 -12.73
C PRO A 184 -10.43 -18.83 -11.44
N ALA A 185 -11.63 -19.36 -11.18
CA ALA A 185 -11.96 -20.07 -9.95
C ALA A 185 -11.22 -21.41 -9.81
N ASN A 186 -10.79 -22.01 -10.92
CA ASN A 186 -9.92 -23.20 -10.90
C ASN A 186 -8.51 -22.90 -10.37
N GLY A 187 -8.12 -21.61 -10.30
CA GLY A 187 -6.83 -21.19 -9.80
C GLY A 187 -5.64 -21.37 -10.76
N ASP A 188 -5.87 -21.85 -11.99
CA ASP A 188 -4.84 -22.13 -13.00
C ASP A 188 -4.67 -20.98 -14.02
N GLY A 189 -5.42 -19.90 -13.86
CA GLY A 189 -5.38 -18.75 -14.75
C GLY A 189 -4.57 -17.56 -14.24
N GLN A 190 -4.39 -16.59 -15.13
CA GLN A 190 -3.83 -15.28 -14.78
C GLN A 190 -4.88 -14.40 -14.11
N TRP A 191 -4.41 -13.44 -13.32
CA TRP A 191 -5.25 -12.34 -12.87
C TRP A 191 -5.57 -11.42 -14.04
N GLU A 192 -6.75 -10.83 -14.00
CA GLU A 192 -7.22 -9.89 -15.01
C GLU A 192 -7.74 -8.62 -14.34
N THR A 193 -7.41 -7.48 -14.94
CA THR A 193 -7.84 -6.14 -14.52
C THR A 193 -8.94 -5.65 -15.45
N PHE A 194 -9.99 -5.05 -14.89
CA PHE A 194 -11.08 -4.44 -15.64
C PHE A 194 -10.59 -3.16 -16.34
N LEU A 195 -10.55 -3.14 -17.67
CA LEU A 195 -10.16 -1.95 -18.42
C LEU A 195 -11.37 -1.10 -18.78
N HIS A 196 -12.37 -1.70 -19.42
CA HIS A 196 -13.67 -1.09 -19.67
C HIS A 196 -14.73 -2.18 -19.95
N GLU A 197 -15.95 -1.78 -20.30
CA GLU A 197 -17.07 -2.68 -20.54
C GLU A 197 -16.67 -3.77 -21.53
N ASN A 198 -16.82 -5.03 -21.12
CA ASN A 198 -16.43 -6.23 -21.86
C ASN A 198 -14.93 -6.39 -22.17
N GLN A 199 -14.06 -5.55 -21.62
CA GLN A 199 -12.62 -5.66 -21.78
C GLN A 199 -11.91 -5.92 -20.45
N TRP A 200 -11.36 -7.12 -20.36
CA TRP A 200 -10.48 -7.56 -19.28
C TRP A 200 -9.09 -7.78 -19.86
N VAL A 201 -8.08 -7.29 -19.16
CA VAL A 201 -6.69 -7.35 -19.61
C VAL A 201 -5.86 -8.08 -18.57
N ARG A 202 -4.75 -8.69 -18.99
CA ARG A 202 -3.86 -9.39 -18.07
C ARG A 202 -3.37 -8.43 -16.98
N GLY A 203 -3.58 -8.82 -15.72
CA GLY A 203 -3.16 -8.09 -14.53
C GLY A 203 -2.10 -8.82 -13.72
N GLU A 204 -1.61 -8.16 -12.68
CA GLU A 204 -0.73 -8.77 -11.68
C GLU A 204 -1.57 -9.37 -10.55
N GLU A 205 -1.02 -10.37 -9.85
CA GLU A 205 -1.63 -10.84 -8.61
C GLU A 205 -1.56 -9.70 -7.57
N PRO A 206 -2.66 -9.40 -6.84
CA PRO A 206 -2.77 -8.23 -5.96
C PRO A 206 -2.03 -8.43 -4.62
N ARG A 207 -0.78 -8.89 -4.66
CA ARG A 207 0.04 -9.25 -3.49
C ARG A 207 0.29 -8.08 -2.56
N ARG A 208 0.13 -6.84 -3.04
CA ARG A 208 0.42 -5.60 -2.32
C ARG A 208 -0.81 -4.71 -2.09
N GLU A 209 -2.00 -5.23 -2.37
CA GLU A 209 -3.22 -4.45 -2.39
C GLU A 209 -4.23 -4.91 -1.33
N HIS A 210 -5.13 -4.00 -0.94
CA HIS A 210 -6.29 -4.35 -0.13
C HIS A 210 -7.43 -4.78 -1.04
N VAL A 211 -7.68 -6.08 -1.10
CA VAL A 211 -8.73 -6.66 -1.95
C VAL A 211 -9.91 -7.19 -1.15
N LEU A 212 -11.12 -6.93 -1.64
CA LEU A 212 -12.38 -7.39 -1.08
C LEU A 212 -13.08 -8.28 -2.11
N PRO A 213 -13.37 -9.56 -1.82
CA PRO A 213 -14.21 -10.37 -2.70
C PRO A 213 -15.58 -9.73 -2.87
N VAL A 214 -16.12 -9.75 -4.09
CA VAL A 214 -17.41 -9.11 -4.40
C VAL A 214 -18.34 -10.05 -5.15
N SER A 215 -19.64 -9.92 -4.90
CA SER A 215 -20.71 -10.61 -5.62
C SER A 215 -20.85 -10.11 -7.06
N ARG A 216 -21.65 -10.83 -7.87
CA ARG A 216 -21.97 -10.39 -9.24
C ARG A 216 -22.58 -8.99 -9.29
N GLU A 217 -23.46 -8.66 -8.35
CA GLU A 217 -24.14 -7.35 -8.33
C GLU A 217 -23.16 -6.22 -8.00
N GLU A 218 -22.32 -6.44 -7.00
CA GLU A 218 -21.27 -5.50 -6.59
C GLU A 218 -20.24 -5.30 -7.70
N ALA A 219 -19.78 -6.37 -8.36
CA ALA A 219 -18.89 -6.27 -9.52
C ALA A 219 -19.50 -5.39 -10.62
N ARG A 220 -20.79 -5.58 -10.96
CA ARG A 220 -21.50 -4.73 -11.95
C ARG A 220 -21.62 -3.28 -11.50
N ARG A 221 -21.82 -3.03 -10.20
CA ARG A 221 -21.85 -1.68 -9.64
C ARG A 221 -20.48 -1.02 -9.81
N ILE A 222 -19.40 -1.72 -9.46
CA ILE A 222 -18.03 -1.20 -9.54
C ILE A 222 -17.61 -0.95 -10.99
N SER A 223 -17.89 -1.88 -11.91
CA SER A 223 -17.62 -1.66 -13.35
C SER A 223 -18.26 -0.35 -13.85
N ARG A 224 -19.53 -0.09 -13.53
CA ARG A 224 -20.21 1.18 -13.92
C ARG A 224 -19.58 2.42 -13.29
N LEU A 225 -19.13 2.32 -12.04
CA LEU A 225 -18.40 3.42 -11.39
C LEU A 225 -17.05 3.66 -12.07
N ARG A 226 -16.34 2.61 -12.48
CA ARG A 226 -15.07 2.73 -13.20
C ARG A 226 -15.25 3.30 -14.61
N GLU A 227 -16.33 2.97 -15.32
CA GLU A 227 -16.64 3.58 -16.63
C GLU A 227 -16.84 5.10 -16.55
N THR A 228 -17.42 5.58 -15.45
CA THR A 228 -17.79 6.99 -15.27
C THR A 228 -16.80 7.78 -14.42
N ALA A 229 -15.71 7.14 -13.99
CA ALA A 229 -14.67 7.79 -13.21
C ALA A 229 -14.00 8.89 -14.02
N GLY A 230 -13.85 10.08 -13.42
CA GLY A 230 -13.26 11.23 -14.11
C GLY A 230 -11.81 11.00 -14.53
N ILE A 231 -11.02 10.37 -13.66
CA ILE A 231 -9.61 10.02 -13.92
C ILE A 231 -9.34 8.60 -13.43
N ARG A 232 -8.57 7.84 -14.21
CA ARG A 232 -8.08 6.50 -13.86
C ARG A 232 -6.59 6.43 -14.14
N TYR A 233 -5.85 5.69 -13.32
CA TYR A 233 -4.39 5.57 -13.46
C TYR A 233 -4.01 4.12 -13.68
N PHE A 234 -3.08 3.86 -14.59
CA PHE A 234 -2.62 2.51 -14.93
C PHE A 234 -1.10 2.43 -14.93
N ASP A 235 -0.52 1.39 -14.33
CA ASP A 235 0.86 0.96 -14.59
C ASP A 235 0.82 -0.15 -15.64
N VAL A 236 1.45 0.10 -16.79
CA VAL A 236 1.52 -0.85 -17.91
C VAL A 236 2.94 -1.35 -18.07
N GLN A 237 3.16 -2.65 -17.82
CA GLN A 237 4.44 -3.30 -17.97
C GLN A 237 4.54 -3.91 -19.39
N LEU A 238 5.43 -3.35 -20.23
CA LEU A 238 5.46 -3.55 -21.69
C LEU A 238 6.34 -4.74 -22.14
N ASP A 239 7.44 -5.05 -21.46
CA ASP A 239 8.24 -6.25 -21.75
C ASP A 239 9.43 -6.30 -20.79
N SER A 240 9.56 -7.38 -20.02
CA SER A 240 10.43 -7.47 -18.84
C SER A 240 10.13 -6.37 -17.78
N ARG A 241 10.50 -6.57 -16.51
CA ARG A 241 10.18 -5.61 -15.43
C ARG A 241 10.78 -4.20 -15.60
N ARG A 242 11.50 -3.92 -16.70
CA ARG A 242 12.25 -2.68 -16.93
C ARG A 242 11.52 -1.64 -17.78
N GLN A 243 10.58 -2.04 -18.63
CA GLN A 243 9.79 -1.09 -19.43
C GLN A 243 8.39 -0.96 -18.84
N ARG A 244 8.14 0.20 -18.23
CA ARG A 244 6.86 0.56 -17.62
C ARG A 244 6.37 1.89 -18.18
N GLU A 245 5.08 1.99 -18.46
CA GLU A 245 4.41 3.24 -18.78
C GLU A 245 3.30 3.51 -17.77
N ILE A 246 3.39 4.65 -17.09
CA ILE A 246 2.31 5.15 -16.24
C ILE A 246 1.36 5.96 -17.09
N VAL A 247 0.13 5.50 -17.20
CA VAL A 247 -0.92 6.10 -18.02
C VAL A 247 -2.00 6.69 -17.12
N ARG A 248 -2.46 7.91 -17.43
CA ARG A 248 -3.73 8.44 -16.92
C ARG A 248 -4.76 8.42 -18.04
N ARG A 249 -5.96 7.93 -17.74
CA ARG A 249 -7.13 8.05 -18.61
C ARG A 249 -8.02 9.15 -18.06
N THR A 250 -8.35 10.13 -18.90
CA THR A 250 -9.27 11.23 -18.58
C THR A 250 -10.38 11.25 -19.62
N GLY A 251 -11.57 10.78 -19.23
CA GLY A 251 -12.66 10.51 -20.17
C GLY A 251 -12.23 9.54 -21.27
N THR A 252 -12.15 10.03 -22.51
CA THR A 252 -11.80 9.24 -23.71
C THR A 252 -10.35 9.39 -24.15
N SER A 253 -9.52 10.10 -23.39
CA SER A 253 -8.12 10.36 -23.74
C SER A 253 -7.15 9.68 -22.78
N ASP A 254 -6.11 9.08 -23.33
CA ASP A 254 -5.04 8.44 -22.58
C ASP A 254 -3.76 9.27 -22.72
N GLU A 255 -3.09 9.51 -21.59
CA GLU A 255 -1.82 10.23 -21.55
C GLU A 255 -0.80 9.43 -20.73
N ALA A 256 0.43 9.31 -21.24
CA ALA A 256 1.54 8.71 -20.54
C ALA A 256 2.40 9.79 -19.87
N VAL A 257 3.06 9.41 -18.77
CA VAL A 257 4.07 10.24 -18.13
C VAL A 257 5.18 10.57 -19.11
N ALA A 258 5.54 11.85 -19.18
CA ALA A 258 6.62 12.37 -20.03
C ALA A 258 7.43 13.40 -19.26
N ASP A 259 8.54 12.96 -18.67
CA ASP A 259 9.35 13.77 -17.76
C ASP A 259 8.48 14.32 -16.61
N LEU A 260 8.37 15.64 -16.43
CA LEU A 260 7.49 16.24 -15.41
C LEU A 260 6.02 16.33 -15.84
N GLY A 261 5.74 16.17 -17.14
CA GLY A 261 4.43 16.40 -17.75
C GLY A 261 3.74 15.12 -18.24
N TRP A 262 2.83 15.33 -19.17
CA TRP A 262 2.01 14.31 -19.81
C TRP A 262 2.12 14.42 -21.32
N ARG A 263 2.07 13.29 -22.00
CA ARG A 263 1.97 13.23 -23.47
C ARG A 263 0.83 12.31 -23.87
N PRO A 264 0.11 12.60 -24.97
CA PRO A 264 -0.87 11.65 -25.52
C PRO A 264 -0.23 10.27 -25.74
N THR A 265 -0.99 9.22 -25.45
CA THR A 265 -0.57 7.83 -25.68
C THR A 265 -1.76 6.98 -26.14
N ASP A 266 -1.48 5.87 -26.80
CA ASP A 266 -2.47 4.84 -27.17
C ASP A 266 -2.03 3.47 -26.63
N VAL A 267 -1.29 3.45 -25.51
CA VAL A 267 -0.79 2.20 -24.91
C VAL A 267 -1.92 1.25 -24.54
N LEU A 268 -3.03 1.74 -23.99
CA LEU A 268 -4.15 0.92 -23.59
C LEU A 268 -4.95 0.38 -24.80
N GLY A 269 -4.91 1.04 -25.96
CA GLY A 269 -5.53 0.56 -27.20
C GLY A 269 -4.69 -0.50 -27.95
N ARG A 270 -3.39 -0.58 -27.68
CA ARG A 270 -2.44 -1.49 -28.37
C ARG A 270 -1.83 -2.58 -27.47
N LEU A 271 -2.47 -2.86 -26.34
CA LEU A 271 -2.00 -3.86 -25.36
C LEU A 271 -1.70 -5.21 -26.03
N GLN A 272 -0.54 -5.78 -25.70
CA GLN A 272 -0.15 -7.10 -26.17
C GLN A 272 -0.50 -8.18 -25.12
N PRO A 273 -0.68 -9.45 -25.50
CA PRO A 273 -1.08 -10.52 -24.56
C PRO A 273 -0.12 -10.76 -23.39
N HIS A 274 1.16 -10.41 -23.56
CA HIS A 274 2.19 -10.56 -22.53
C HIS A 274 2.36 -9.34 -21.64
N TRP A 275 1.73 -8.21 -21.96
CA TRP A 275 1.75 -7.02 -21.13
C TRP A 275 0.92 -7.22 -19.87
N VAL A 276 1.29 -6.53 -18.80
CA VAL A 276 0.59 -6.59 -17.51
C VAL A 276 0.10 -5.19 -17.18
N VAL A 277 -1.18 -5.09 -16.79
CA VAL A 277 -1.85 -3.82 -16.47
C VAL A 277 -2.39 -3.86 -15.05
N GLU A 278 -1.99 -2.87 -14.26
CA GLU A 278 -2.48 -2.63 -12.89
C GLU A 278 -3.19 -1.27 -12.87
N GLU A 279 -4.43 -1.19 -12.40
CA GLU A 279 -5.10 0.10 -12.16
C GLU A 279 -4.77 0.58 -10.75
N LEU A 280 -4.16 1.76 -10.65
CA LEU A 280 -3.64 2.33 -9.42
C LEU A 280 -4.67 3.28 -8.77
N GLY A 281 -4.79 3.19 -7.45
CA GLY A 281 -5.38 4.26 -6.65
C GLY A 281 -4.51 5.52 -6.64
N GLU A 282 -5.02 6.62 -6.09
CA GLU A 282 -4.30 7.92 -6.10
C GLU A 282 -2.95 7.83 -5.39
N ARG A 283 -2.91 7.08 -4.27
CA ARG A 283 -1.69 6.87 -3.49
C ARG A 283 -0.67 6.02 -4.25
N GLY A 284 -1.13 4.92 -4.85
CA GLY A 284 -0.29 4.04 -5.67
C GLY A 284 0.29 4.79 -6.86
N PHE A 285 -0.55 5.56 -7.55
CA PHE A 285 -0.18 6.40 -8.68
C PHE A 285 0.93 7.41 -8.35
N GLY A 286 0.82 8.15 -7.24
CA GLY A 286 1.83 9.14 -6.86
C GLY A 286 3.23 8.53 -6.63
N SER A 287 3.28 7.28 -6.16
CA SER A 287 4.53 6.55 -5.96
C SER A 287 5.07 5.99 -7.29
N ALA A 288 4.21 5.36 -8.09
CA ALA A 288 4.58 4.78 -9.38
C ALA A 288 5.07 5.85 -10.38
N ARG A 289 4.38 6.99 -10.46
CA ARG A 289 4.81 8.14 -11.28
C ARG A 289 6.17 8.65 -10.82
N TYR A 290 6.42 8.75 -9.52
CA TYR A 290 7.69 9.23 -9.00
C TYR A 290 8.83 8.31 -9.40
N VAL A 291 8.68 7.00 -9.22
CA VAL A 291 9.68 6.01 -9.62
C VAL A 291 9.92 6.07 -11.13
N CYS A 292 8.87 6.21 -11.95
CA CYS A 292 8.99 6.33 -13.41
C CYS A 292 9.83 7.56 -13.82
N VAL A 293 9.49 8.75 -13.29
CA VAL A 293 10.21 10.00 -13.58
C VAL A 293 11.64 9.96 -13.05
N LEU A 294 11.84 9.51 -11.81
CA LEU A 294 13.15 9.34 -11.20
C LEU A 294 14.05 8.45 -12.07
N SER A 295 13.54 7.31 -12.54
CA SER A 295 14.31 6.35 -13.33
C SER A 295 14.70 6.93 -14.69
N ALA A 296 13.75 7.55 -15.40
CA ALA A 296 14.00 8.17 -16.70
C ALA A 296 15.02 9.32 -16.61
N ARG A 297 14.89 10.18 -15.60
CA ARG A 297 15.83 11.29 -15.37
C ARG A 297 17.19 10.79 -14.90
N SER A 298 17.25 9.79 -14.03
CA SER A 298 18.51 9.17 -13.60
C SER A 298 19.28 8.57 -14.77
N GLU A 299 18.61 7.94 -15.72
CA GLU A 299 19.25 7.42 -16.92
C GLU A 299 19.71 8.55 -17.85
N ARG A 300 18.86 9.56 -18.09
CA ARG A 300 19.16 10.72 -18.94
C ARG A 300 20.36 11.54 -18.45
N PHE A 301 20.53 11.65 -17.13
CA PHE A 301 21.57 12.46 -16.51
C PHE A 301 22.76 11.62 -15.98
N ARG A 302 22.75 10.30 -16.20
CA ARG A 302 23.85 9.41 -15.80
C ARG A 302 25.16 9.86 -16.45
N GLY A 303 26.23 9.90 -15.64
CA GLY A 303 27.59 10.19 -16.12
C GLY A 303 27.84 11.66 -16.45
N ARG A 304 26.95 12.57 -16.08
CA ARG A 304 27.20 14.01 -16.18
C ARG A 304 28.21 14.48 -15.12
N PRO A 305 28.96 15.57 -15.37
CA PRO A 305 30.00 16.07 -14.45
C PRO A 305 29.46 16.44 -13.06
N HIS A 306 28.20 16.88 -13.02
CA HIS A 306 27.51 17.27 -11.80
C HIS A 306 26.19 16.52 -11.73
N ASP A 307 26.03 15.69 -10.70
CA ASP A 307 24.82 14.92 -10.42
C ASP A 307 23.87 15.77 -9.57
N TYR A 308 23.34 16.84 -10.19
CA TYR A 308 22.44 17.79 -9.52
C TYR A 308 21.09 17.15 -9.21
N GLN A 309 20.57 17.47 -8.03
CA GLN A 309 19.32 16.95 -7.50
C GLN A 309 18.46 18.12 -7.00
N ALA A 310 17.18 18.12 -7.35
CA ALA A 310 16.17 18.94 -6.70
C ALA A 310 15.51 18.11 -5.60
N ILE A 311 15.45 18.63 -4.37
CA ILE A 311 14.89 17.95 -3.20
C ILE A 311 13.60 18.64 -2.79
N PHE A 312 12.59 17.83 -2.48
CA PHE A 312 11.24 18.28 -2.16
C PHE A 312 10.85 17.80 -0.76
N GLY A 313 10.19 18.66 0.02
CA GLY A 313 9.67 18.32 1.35
C GLY A 313 8.34 17.57 1.36
N GLY A 314 7.80 17.19 0.20
CA GLY A 314 6.50 16.54 0.07
C GLY A 314 6.34 15.77 -1.25
N ASP A 315 5.10 15.37 -1.54
CA ASP A 315 4.79 14.49 -2.69
C ASP A 315 4.70 15.24 -4.04
N ASP A 316 4.62 16.58 -4.04
CA ASP A 316 4.54 17.38 -5.26
C ASP A 316 5.92 17.66 -5.87
N VAL A 317 6.59 16.58 -6.23
CA VAL A 317 7.94 16.56 -6.80
C VAL A 317 8.01 17.05 -8.25
N TYR A 318 6.87 17.37 -8.87
CA TYR A 318 6.79 17.76 -10.28
C TYR A 318 6.67 19.27 -10.47
N ASP A 319 6.41 20.01 -9.39
CA ASP A 319 6.42 21.47 -9.37
C ASP A 319 7.77 21.97 -8.85
N PHE A 320 8.63 22.41 -9.77
CA PHE A 320 9.93 22.98 -9.45
C PHE A 320 9.85 24.30 -8.65
N GLY A 321 8.66 24.92 -8.57
CA GLY A 321 8.39 26.01 -7.62
C GLY A 321 8.52 25.58 -6.15
N LYS A 322 8.36 24.29 -5.85
CA LYS A 322 8.33 23.70 -4.50
C LYS A 322 9.63 23.00 -4.09
N VAL A 323 10.72 23.22 -4.84
CA VAL A 323 12.05 22.72 -4.45
C VAL A 323 12.44 23.36 -3.11
N HIS A 324 12.79 22.53 -2.14
CA HIS A 324 13.29 22.96 -0.83
C HIS A 324 14.79 23.20 -0.87
N TYR A 325 15.53 22.26 -1.48
CA TYR A 325 16.98 22.32 -1.56
C TYR A 325 17.44 21.87 -2.94
N LEU A 326 18.52 22.49 -3.43
CA LEU A 326 19.31 21.96 -4.53
C LEU A 326 20.53 21.27 -3.93
N ALA A 327 20.87 20.10 -4.45
CA ALA A 327 22.05 19.38 -4.05
C ALA A 327 22.86 18.95 -5.25
N ARG A 328 24.14 18.66 -5.04
CA ARG A 328 24.94 17.84 -5.96
C ARG A 328 25.38 16.58 -5.22
N LYS A 329 25.19 15.43 -5.85
CA LYS A 329 25.68 14.15 -5.32
C LYS A 329 27.17 14.04 -5.59
N LEU A 330 27.94 13.67 -4.58
CA LEU A 330 29.38 13.46 -4.71
C LEU A 330 29.68 12.06 -5.26
N PRO A 331 30.79 11.86 -5.99
CA PRO A 331 31.15 10.58 -6.60
C PRO A 331 31.71 9.54 -5.59
N THR A 332 31.38 9.68 -4.31
CA THR A 332 31.85 8.81 -3.22
C THR A 332 30.98 7.56 -3.04
N TYR A 333 31.53 6.53 -2.40
CA TYR A 333 30.77 5.31 -2.05
C TYR A 333 29.70 5.56 -0.97
N GLU A 334 29.89 6.60 -0.16
CA GLU A 334 28.91 7.08 0.81
C GLU A 334 27.97 8.10 0.13
N LEU A 335 26.68 8.06 0.48
CA LEU A 335 25.62 8.96 -0.01
C LEU A 335 25.84 10.40 0.51
N GLU A 336 26.94 11.01 0.10
CA GLU A 336 27.32 12.37 0.45
C GLU A 336 26.76 13.36 -0.56
N TYR A 337 26.23 14.46 -0.02
CA TYR A 337 25.64 15.54 -0.80
C TYR A 337 26.28 16.86 -0.36
N GLU A 338 26.39 17.77 -1.31
CA GLU A 338 26.55 19.18 -0.98
C GLU A 338 25.27 19.92 -1.34
N LEU A 339 24.78 20.74 -0.42
CA LEU A 339 23.62 21.59 -0.62
C LEU A 339 24.05 22.94 -1.18
N TRP A 340 23.25 23.48 -2.09
CA TRP A 340 23.43 24.83 -2.60
C TRP A 340 22.81 25.84 -1.63
N THR A 341 23.59 26.82 -1.22
CA THR A 341 23.18 28.00 -0.45
C THR A 341 23.55 29.27 -1.23
N PRO A 342 23.01 30.45 -0.86
CA PRO A 342 23.42 31.71 -1.48
C PRO A 342 24.92 32.00 -1.38
N ASP A 343 25.60 31.44 -0.36
CA ASP A 343 27.03 31.60 -0.11
C ASP A 343 27.89 30.54 -0.83
N GLY A 344 27.27 29.55 -1.47
CA GLY A 344 27.93 28.52 -2.27
C GLY A 344 27.50 27.10 -1.90
N TRP A 345 28.41 26.14 -2.10
CA TRP A 345 28.14 24.74 -1.77
C TRP A 345 28.54 24.44 -0.33
N GLU A 346 27.63 23.87 0.45
CA GLU A 346 27.84 23.43 1.83
C GLU A 346 27.72 21.92 1.95
N TRP A 347 28.71 21.29 2.57
CA TRP A 347 28.68 19.86 2.84
C TRP A 347 27.61 19.52 3.88
N THR A 348 26.87 18.44 3.67
CA THR A 348 25.92 17.91 4.66
C THR A 348 26.16 16.41 4.90
N ALA A 349 26.15 16.03 6.19
CA ALA A 349 26.16 14.63 6.58
C ALA A 349 24.78 14.02 6.35
N GLY A 350 24.70 12.95 5.56
CA GLY A 350 23.47 12.23 5.27
C GLY A 350 22.65 12.85 4.14
N GLY A 351 21.84 11.99 3.50
CA GLY A 351 20.95 12.42 2.42
C GLY A 351 19.94 13.45 2.91
N PRO A 352 19.72 14.56 2.19
CA PRO A 352 18.69 15.52 2.54
C PRO A 352 17.34 14.81 2.48
N GLY A 353 16.71 14.61 3.64
CA GLY A 353 15.49 13.84 3.75
C GLY A 353 14.41 14.35 2.79
N GLY A 354 13.64 13.44 2.19
CA GLY A 354 12.59 13.77 1.23
C GLY A 354 12.74 13.01 -0.09
N ARG A 355 11.92 13.40 -1.07
CA ARG A 355 12.02 12.88 -2.45
C ARG A 355 12.97 13.77 -3.25
N SER A 356 13.76 13.17 -4.13
CA SER A 356 14.73 13.89 -4.98
C SER A 356 14.52 13.56 -6.45
N LEU A 357 14.73 14.54 -7.33
CA LEU A 357 14.78 14.31 -8.77
C LEU A 357 16.10 14.81 -9.36
N PRO A 358 16.77 14.00 -10.19
CA PRO A 358 17.91 14.45 -10.97
C PRO A 358 17.52 15.61 -11.89
N ILE A 359 18.34 16.66 -11.96
CA ILE A 359 18.10 17.84 -12.80
C ILE A 359 19.27 18.14 -13.74
N SER A 360 18.99 18.82 -14.84
CA SER A 360 19.99 19.33 -15.75
C SER A 360 20.70 20.55 -15.15
N GLU A 361 21.84 20.91 -15.71
CA GLU A 361 22.55 22.12 -15.32
C GLU A 361 21.70 23.38 -15.59
N GLU A 362 20.98 23.44 -16.71
CA GLU A 362 20.10 24.56 -17.04
C GLU A 362 18.89 24.67 -16.09
N GLU A 363 18.39 23.54 -15.57
CA GLU A 363 17.38 23.51 -14.51
C GLU A 363 17.97 23.98 -13.19
N PHE A 364 19.17 23.50 -12.82
CA PHE A 364 19.89 23.98 -11.64
C PHE A 364 20.12 25.49 -11.69
N GLN A 365 20.66 26.03 -12.79
CA GLN A 365 20.93 27.46 -12.93
C GLN A 365 19.66 28.30 -12.83
N ARG A 366 18.53 27.83 -13.38
CA ARG A 366 17.23 28.50 -13.22
C ARG A 366 16.72 28.48 -11.78
N LEU A 367 16.91 27.37 -11.07
CA LEU A 367 16.45 27.19 -9.70
C LEU A 367 17.34 27.91 -8.67
N ALA A 368 18.64 28.00 -8.95
CA ALA A 368 19.64 28.69 -8.15
C ALA A 368 19.61 30.21 -8.35
N ALA A 369 19.00 30.69 -9.45
CA ALA A 369 18.87 32.12 -9.72
C ALA A 369 18.00 32.80 -8.64
N PRO A 370 18.37 34.01 -8.16
CA PRO A 370 17.58 34.74 -7.19
C PRO A 370 16.16 34.99 -7.72
N ARG A 371 15.12 34.60 -6.97
CA ARG A 371 13.74 34.86 -7.36
C ARG A 371 13.45 36.37 -7.26
N PRO A 372 12.80 36.99 -8.27
CA PRO A 372 12.47 38.42 -8.25
C PRO A 372 11.64 38.85 -7.03
N ASP A 373 10.79 37.95 -6.53
CA ASP A 373 9.84 38.21 -5.43
C ASP A 373 10.43 37.94 -4.03
N GLU A 374 11.65 37.41 -3.94
CA GLU A 374 12.40 37.28 -2.68
C GLU A 374 13.36 38.46 -2.44
N ARG A 375 13.24 39.53 -3.25
CA ARG A 375 13.69 40.85 -2.80
C ARG A 375 12.78 41.24 -1.64
N GLY A 376 13.24 40.96 -0.43
CA GLY A 376 12.57 41.41 0.78
C GLY A 376 12.24 42.91 0.70
N PRO A 377 11.26 43.39 1.48
CA PRO A 377 10.85 44.80 1.53
C PRO A 377 11.93 45.76 2.08
N GLY A 378 13.22 45.45 1.91
CA GLY A 378 14.36 46.14 2.50
C GLY A 378 15.33 46.78 1.51
N ASP A 379 15.10 46.74 0.19
CA ASP A 379 16.00 47.39 -0.77
C ASP A 379 15.39 48.67 -1.38
N VAL A 380 15.16 49.65 -0.49
CA VAL A 380 15.03 51.06 -0.84
C VAL A 380 16.13 51.83 -0.11
N ARG A 381 17.37 51.72 -0.58
CA ARG A 381 18.40 52.74 -0.34
C ARG A 381 19.28 52.94 -1.58
N ARG A 382 18.86 53.96 -2.33
CA ARG A 382 19.62 54.98 -3.10
C ARG A 382 20.99 54.60 -3.67
#